data_AF-A0A6C1EDS3-F1
#
_entry.id   AF-A0A6C1EDS3-F1
#
_cell.length_a   1.000
_cell.length_b   1.000
_cell.length_c   1.000
_cell.angle_alpha   90.00
_cell.angle_beta   90.00
_cell.angle_gamma   90.00
#
_symmetry.space_group_name_H-M   'P 1'
#
loop_
_entity.id
_entity.type
_entity.pdbx_description
1 polymer ?
#
loop_
_entity_poly.entity_id
_entity_poly.type
_entity_poly.pdbx_seq_one_letter_code
_entity_poly.pdbx_strand_id
1 'polypeptide(L)'
;MSFSLFSWLYRTIQNFLIKVLSVGPVPEHVSFIMDGNRRYAKSRKLPVKKGHEAGGLTLLTLLYICKRLGVRCVSAYAFSIENFNRPKEEVDTLMNLFTIKLDEFAKRANDYKDPLYGSKIRIVGDQSLLSPGMREKIAKVEEITKHGGDFTLYICFPYTSRNDILHTIQGSVQDCLQNKSQSKIDIKKFTNKMYMDFYSNKCELLIRTSGHRRLSITCYGKCMKMPQLNSVIRYGQTLASLPCI
;
A
#
# COMPACT_ATOMS: atom_id res chain seq x y z
N MET A 1 -5.48 -27.10 25.09
CA MET A 1 -5.94 -25.93 25.88
C MET A 1 -4.88 -24.82 26.03
N SER A 2 -3.57 -25.02 25.81
CA SER A 2 -2.56 -23.95 25.96
C SER A 2 -2.55 -22.90 24.83
N PHE A 3 -3.03 -23.26 23.62
CA PHE A 3 -3.00 -22.38 22.45
C PHE A 3 -3.95 -21.17 22.56
N SER A 4 -5.06 -21.31 23.28
CA SER A 4 -6.03 -20.22 23.48
C SER A 4 -5.51 -19.16 24.46
N LEU A 5 -4.83 -19.59 25.53
CA LEU A 5 -4.29 -18.68 26.54
C LEU A 5 -3.15 -17.82 25.98
N PHE A 6 -2.25 -18.42 25.19
CA PHE A 6 -1.17 -17.68 24.56
C PHE A 6 -1.68 -16.67 23.51
N SER A 7 -2.63 -17.09 22.67
CA SER A 7 -3.27 -16.21 21.68
C SER A 7 -4.04 -15.07 22.36
N TRP A 8 -4.76 -15.37 23.45
CA TRP A 8 -5.45 -14.37 24.25
C TRP A 8 -4.46 -13.38 24.86
N LEU A 9 -3.41 -13.87 25.51
CA LEU A 9 -2.39 -13.02 26.14
C LEU A 9 -1.69 -12.12 25.10
N TYR A 10 -1.32 -12.68 23.95
CA TYR A 10 -0.74 -11.94 22.84
C TYR A 10 -1.67 -10.82 22.36
N ARG A 11 -2.96 -11.12 22.14
CA ARG A 11 -3.95 -10.11 21.73
C ARG A 11 -4.16 -9.05 22.81
N THR A 12 -4.18 -9.43 24.09
CA THR A 12 -4.33 -8.50 25.21
C THR A 12 -3.16 -7.54 25.28
N ILE A 13 -1.92 -8.04 25.19
CA ILE A 13 -0.71 -7.22 25.16
C ILE A 13 -0.70 -6.31 23.93
N GLN A 14 -1.00 -6.86 22.75
CA GLN A 14 -1.08 -6.08 21.51
C GLN A 14 -2.12 -4.96 21.62
N ASN A 15 -3.29 -5.26 22.18
CA ASN A 15 -4.35 -4.27 22.40
C ASN A 15 -3.93 -3.16 23.35
N PHE A 16 -3.23 -3.54 24.43
CA PHE A 16 -2.69 -2.59 25.39
C PHE A 16 -1.65 -1.67 24.72
N LEU A 17 -0.71 -2.23 23.97
CA LEU A 17 0.32 -1.45 23.25
C LEU A 17 -0.31 -0.52 22.21
N ILE A 18 -1.29 -0.99 21.43
CA ILE A 18 -2.00 -0.15 20.46
C ILE A 18 -2.68 1.03 21.17
N LYS A 19 -3.34 0.79 22.31
CA LYS A 19 -3.98 1.86 23.09
C LYS A 19 -2.96 2.87 23.60
N VAL A 20 -1.86 2.41 24.19
CA VAL A 20 -0.79 3.31 24.68
C VAL A 20 -0.23 4.15 23.54
N LEU A 21 0.07 3.54 22.39
CA LEU A 21 0.61 4.24 21.22
C LEU A 21 -0.41 5.22 20.61
N SER A 22 -1.70 4.90 20.64
CA SER A 22 -2.76 5.77 20.11
C SER A 22 -2.99 7.06 20.91
N VAL A 23 -2.46 7.16 22.14
CA VAL A 23 -2.50 8.39 22.94
C VAL A 23 -1.43 9.39 22.47
N GLY A 24 -0.36 8.90 21.87
CA GLY A 24 0.71 9.73 21.32
C GLY A 24 0.42 10.28 19.92
N PRO A 25 1.37 11.00 19.30
CA PRO A 25 1.24 11.43 17.92
C PRO A 25 1.21 10.21 16.98
N VAL A 26 0.11 10.09 16.22
CA VAL A 26 -0.09 9.01 15.23
C VAL A 26 0.10 9.59 13.83
N PRO A 27 0.90 8.95 12.95
CA PRO A 27 1.05 9.41 11.59
C PRO A 27 -0.27 9.35 10.81
N GLU A 28 -0.56 10.40 10.05
CA GLU A 28 -1.70 10.48 9.14
C GLU A 28 -1.57 9.47 8.00
N HIS A 29 -0.36 9.28 7.46
CA HIS A 29 -0.09 8.37 6.34
C HIS A 29 1.18 7.53 6.56
N VAL A 30 1.00 6.20 6.51
CA VAL A 30 2.09 5.20 6.51
C VAL A 30 2.16 4.46 5.17
N SER A 31 3.34 4.34 4.60
CA SER A 31 3.58 3.64 3.34
C SER A 31 4.40 2.37 3.56
N PHE A 32 4.03 1.29 2.88
CA PHE A 32 4.68 -0.02 2.96
C PHE A 32 5.25 -0.45 1.60
N ILE A 33 6.53 -0.82 1.59
CA ILE A 33 7.18 -1.53 0.49
C ILE A 33 7.41 -2.96 0.96
N MET A 34 6.53 -3.87 0.53
CA MET A 34 6.57 -5.28 0.90
C MET A 34 7.53 -6.07 0.00
N ASP A 35 8.82 -5.95 0.29
CA ASP A 35 9.88 -6.71 -0.36
C ASP A 35 10.25 -7.95 0.47
N GLY A 36 10.60 -9.05 -0.20
CA GLY A 36 11.01 -10.29 0.46
C GLY A 36 10.14 -11.51 0.17
N ASN A 37 8.95 -11.36 -0.44
CA ASN A 37 8.01 -12.46 -0.66
C ASN A 37 8.63 -13.67 -1.38
N ARG A 38 9.41 -13.43 -2.45
CA ARG A 38 10.15 -14.49 -3.18
C ARG A 38 11.22 -15.16 -2.33
N ARG A 39 11.95 -14.37 -1.52
CA ARG A 39 13.00 -14.89 -0.60
C ARG A 39 12.40 -15.72 0.51
N TYR A 40 11.28 -15.27 1.08
CA TYR A 40 10.50 -16.02 2.06
C TYR A 40 10.07 -17.38 1.50
N ALA A 41 9.44 -17.39 0.31
CA ALA A 41 9.05 -18.65 -0.36
C ALA A 41 10.24 -19.60 -0.55
N LYS A 42 11.37 -19.10 -1.08
CA LYS A 42 12.59 -19.90 -1.29
C LYS A 42 13.15 -20.47 0.02
N SER A 43 13.22 -19.66 1.08
CA SER A 43 13.73 -20.09 2.39
C SER A 43 12.89 -21.20 3.04
N ARG A 44 11.59 -21.23 2.72
CA ARG A 44 10.63 -22.23 3.20
C ARG A 44 10.40 -23.38 2.22
N LYS A 45 11.13 -23.42 1.09
CA LYS A 45 10.92 -24.38 -0.02
C LYS A 45 9.47 -24.40 -0.52
N LEU A 46 8.81 -23.23 -0.54
CA LEU A 46 7.45 -23.05 -1.01
C LEU A 46 7.43 -22.46 -2.44
N PRO A 47 6.35 -22.69 -3.22
CA PRO A 47 6.13 -21.99 -4.47
C PRO A 47 6.10 -20.46 -4.29
N VAL A 48 6.58 -19.71 -5.28
CA VAL A 48 6.61 -18.22 -5.25
C VAL A 48 5.24 -17.63 -4.95
N LYS A 49 4.18 -18.20 -5.53
CA LYS A 49 2.77 -17.82 -5.27
C LYS A 49 2.44 -17.80 -3.76
N LYS A 50 2.88 -18.81 -3.00
CA LYS A 50 2.64 -18.90 -1.55
C LYS A 50 3.34 -17.77 -0.78
N GLY A 51 4.50 -17.32 -1.26
CA GLY A 51 5.16 -16.14 -0.69
C GLY A 51 4.37 -14.86 -0.89
N HIS A 52 3.78 -14.66 -2.07
CA HIS A 52 2.92 -13.49 -2.33
C HIS A 52 1.60 -13.55 -1.58
N GLU A 53 0.99 -14.74 -1.46
CA GLU A 53 -0.21 -14.95 -0.61
C GLU A 53 0.08 -14.55 0.84
N ALA A 54 1.22 -14.98 1.38
CA ALA A 54 1.61 -14.66 2.74
C ALA A 54 1.87 -13.16 2.93
N GLY A 55 2.54 -12.50 1.98
CA GLY A 55 2.71 -11.04 1.99
C GLY A 55 1.39 -10.28 1.99
N GLY A 56 0.39 -10.73 1.22
CA GLY A 56 -0.95 -10.15 1.23
C GLY A 56 -1.67 -10.30 2.58
N LEU A 57 -1.51 -11.43 3.26
CA LEU A 57 -2.06 -11.63 4.60
C LEU A 57 -1.38 -10.71 5.63
N THR A 58 -0.06 -10.51 5.50
CA THR A 58 0.63 -9.60 6.40
C THR A 58 0.19 -8.15 6.18
N LEU A 59 -0.04 -7.73 4.93
CA LEU A 59 -0.62 -6.41 4.65
C LEU A 59 -1.96 -6.22 5.36
N LEU A 60 -2.88 -7.19 5.26
CA LEU A 60 -4.18 -7.12 5.95
C LEU A 60 -4.02 -6.98 7.46
N THR A 61 -3.04 -7.67 8.05
CA THR A 61 -2.74 -7.56 9.48
C THR A 61 -2.20 -6.18 9.85
N LEU A 62 -1.32 -5.61 9.01
CA LEU A 62 -0.81 -4.25 9.20
C LEU A 62 -1.92 -3.21 9.08
N LEU A 63 -2.83 -3.36 8.12
CA LEU A 63 -3.98 -2.48 7.95
C LEU A 63 -4.88 -2.47 9.19
N TYR A 64 -5.12 -3.63 9.79
CA TYR A 64 -5.85 -3.73 11.06
C TYR A 64 -5.18 -2.92 12.17
N ILE A 65 -3.86 -3.06 12.32
CA ILE A 65 -3.09 -2.35 13.34
C ILE A 65 -3.10 -0.84 13.07
N CYS A 66 -2.81 -0.41 11.85
CA CYS A 66 -2.81 1.00 11.45
C CYS A 66 -4.17 1.66 11.68
N LYS A 67 -5.25 1.01 11.25
CA LYS A 67 -6.60 1.53 11.45
C LYS A 67 -6.93 1.68 12.94
N ARG A 68 -6.55 0.72 13.77
CA ARG A 68 -6.78 0.78 15.21
C ARG A 68 -5.91 1.81 15.94
N LEU A 69 -4.73 2.10 15.41
CA LEU A 69 -3.88 3.19 15.89
C LEU A 69 -4.46 4.56 15.53
N GLY A 70 -5.41 4.65 14.58
CA GLY A 70 -5.96 5.92 14.11
C GLY A 70 -5.23 6.51 12.91
N VAL A 71 -4.38 5.72 12.23
CA VAL A 71 -3.79 6.11 10.93
C VAL A 71 -4.93 6.29 9.93
N ARG A 72 -4.95 7.39 9.18
CA ARG A 72 -6.02 7.68 8.22
C ARG A 72 -5.77 7.11 6.83
N CYS A 73 -4.50 7.01 6.45
CA CYS A 73 -4.11 6.56 5.13
C CYS A 73 -2.98 5.52 5.21
N VAL A 74 -3.13 4.43 4.48
CA VAL A 74 -2.05 3.47 4.26
C VAL A 74 -1.82 3.33 2.77
N SER A 75 -0.56 3.42 2.33
CA SER A 75 -0.19 3.03 0.96
C SER A 75 0.64 1.76 0.96
N ALA A 76 0.44 0.89 -0.03
CA ALA A 76 1.24 -0.31 -0.20
C ALA A 76 1.70 -0.45 -1.65
N TYR A 77 3.00 -0.69 -1.82
CA TYR A 77 3.59 -0.94 -3.12
C TYR A 77 3.41 -2.40 -3.52
N ALA A 78 2.47 -2.66 -4.44
CA ALA A 78 2.10 -4.02 -4.83
C ALA A 78 2.79 -4.47 -6.13
N PHE A 79 2.86 -3.61 -7.15
CA PHE A 79 3.41 -3.98 -8.45
C PHE A 79 3.99 -2.78 -9.20
N SER A 80 5.23 -2.92 -9.67
CA SER A 80 5.89 -1.90 -10.49
C SER A 80 5.55 -2.04 -11.97
N ILE A 81 5.58 -0.93 -12.71
CA ILE A 81 5.66 -0.95 -14.18
C ILE A 81 6.86 -1.81 -14.64
N GLU A 82 8.02 -1.75 -13.96
CA GLU A 82 9.17 -2.59 -14.35
C GLU A 82 8.92 -4.09 -14.10
N ASN A 83 7.89 -4.47 -13.34
CA ASN A 83 7.57 -5.88 -13.11
C ASN A 83 6.90 -6.55 -14.30
N PHE A 84 6.44 -5.80 -15.30
CA PHE A 84 6.02 -6.36 -16.58
C PHE A 84 7.15 -7.02 -17.36
N ASN A 85 8.42 -6.70 -17.07
CA ASN A 85 9.59 -7.35 -17.67
C ASN A 85 9.86 -8.77 -17.12
N ARG A 86 9.06 -9.24 -16.16
CA ARG A 86 9.16 -10.60 -15.62
C ARG A 86 8.51 -11.61 -16.57
N PRO A 87 8.78 -12.93 -16.41
CA PRO A 87 8.12 -13.95 -17.20
C PRO A 87 6.59 -13.83 -17.14
N LYS A 88 5.92 -13.99 -18.29
CA LYS A 88 4.47 -13.80 -18.43
C LYS A 88 3.66 -14.61 -17.40
N GLU A 89 4.05 -15.85 -17.16
CA GLU A 89 3.41 -16.73 -16.17
C GLU A 89 3.48 -16.16 -14.72
N GLU A 90 4.59 -15.50 -14.35
CA GLU A 90 4.71 -14.83 -13.06
C GLU A 90 3.78 -13.62 -13.00
N VAL A 91 3.71 -12.83 -14.07
CA VAL A 91 2.83 -11.65 -14.16
C VAL A 91 1.36 -12.08 -14.07
N ASP A 92 0.94 -13.08 -14.85
CA ASP A 92 -0.43 -13.60 -14.85
C ASP A 92 -0.81 -14.16 -13.46
N THR A 93 0.11 -14.84 -12.79
CA THR A 93 -0.08 -15.31 -11.41
C THR A 93 -0.30 -14.15 -10.43
N LEU A 94 0.47 -13.07 -10.56
CA LEU A 94 0.34 -11.89 -9.72
C LEU A 94 -0.96 -11.14 -9.97
N MET A 95 -1.37 -11.00 -11.23
CA MET A 95 -2.66 -10.39 -11.61
C MET A 95 -3.83 -11.19 -11.02
N ASN A 96 -3.81 -12.51 -11.14
CA ASN A 96 -4.84 -13.38 -10.57
C ASN A 96 -4.89 -13.29 -9.03
N LEU A 97 -3.74 -13.27 -8.38
CA LEU A 97 -3.68 -13.09 -6.92
C LEU A 97 -4.22 -11.72 -6.51
N PHE A 98 -3.91 -10.67 -7.27
CA PHE A 98 -4.40 -9.33 -7.01
C PHE A 98 -5.93 -9.24 -7.11
N THR A 99 -6.54 -9.84 -8.15
CA THR A 99 -8.01 -9.96 -8.27
C THR A 99 -8.64 -10.59 -7.04
N ILE A 100 -8.08 -11.72 -6.56
CA ILE A 100 -8.58 -12.42 -5.37
C ILE A 100 -8.48 -11.52 -4.12
N LYS A 101 -7.38 -10.77 -3.99
CA LYS A 101 -7.17 -9.88 -2.84
C LYS A 101 -8.04 -8.64 -2.86
N LEU A 102 -8.37 -8.11 -4.04
CA LEU A 102 -9.36 -7.05 -4.18
C LEU A 102 -10.74 -7.50 -3.69
N ASP A 103 -11.17 -8.72 -4.08
CA ASP A 103 -12.44 -9.29 -3.61
C ASP A 103 -12.44 -9.53 -2.10
N GLU A 104 -11.36 -10.10 -1.56
CA GLU A 104 -11.22 -10.32 -0.13
C GLU A 104 -11.30 -9.00 0.65
N PHE A 105 -10.61 -7.96 0.18
CA PHE A 105 -10.66 -6.65 0.82
C PHE A 105 -12.06 -6.04 0.74
N ALA A 106 -12.70 -6.05 -0.43
CA ALA A 106 -14.05 -5.50 -0.61
C ALA A 106 -15.08 -6.20 0.31
N LYS A 107 -14.97 -7.52 0.48
CA LYS A 107 -15.81 -8.27 1.41
C LYS A 107 -15.60 -7.83 2.85
N ARG A 108 -14.33 -7.75 3.30
CA ARG A 108 -13.97 -7.32 4.67
C ARG A 108 -14.37 -5.87 4.93
N ALA A 109 -14.21 -4.98 3.95
CA ALA A 109 -14.58 -3.58 4.07
C ALA A 109 -16.10 -3.37 4.23
N ASN A 110 -16.93 -4.33 3.80
CA ASN A 110 -18.39 -4.27 3.94
C ASN A 110 -18.98 -5.14 5.05
N ASP A 111 -18.18 -6.00 5.68
CA ASP A 111 -18.64 -6.81 6.80
C ASP A 111 -18.54 -6.01 8.09
N TYR A 112 -19.68 -5.64 8.69
CA TYR A 112 -19.75 -4.88 9.94
C TYR A 112 -19.06 -5.56 11.13
N LYS A 113 -18.79 -6.88 11.05
CA LYS A 113 -18.06 -7.63 12.07
C LYS A 113 -16.55 -7.61 11.83
N ASP A 114 -16.10 -7.27 10.62
CA ASP A 114 -14.67 -7.23 10.31
C ASP A 114 -14.06 -5.90 10.78
N PRO A 115 -12.87 -5.90 11.40
CA PRO A 115 -12.19 -4.68 11.80
C PRO A 115 -11.91 -3.68 10.66
N LEU A 116 -11.82 -4.16 9.42
CA LEU A 116 -11.64 -3.32 8.24
C LEU A 116 -12.97 -2.74 7.71
N TYR A 117 -14.10 -2.97 8.38
CA TYR A 117 -15.39 -2.37 8.01
C TYR A 117 -15.32 -0.86 7.78
N GLY A 118 -15.87 -0.39 6.67
CA GLY A 118 -15.85 1.02 6.28
C GLY A 118 -14.47 1.51 5.84
N SER A 119 -13.55 0.63 5.43
CA SER A 119 -12.29 1.05 4.82
C SER A 119 -12.46 1.29 3.33
N LYS A 120 -11.89 2.38 2.81
CA LYS A 120 -11.85 2.70 1.38
C LYS A 120 -10.61 2.08 0.74
N ILE A 121 -10.69 1.63 -0.51
CA ILE A 121 -9.51 1.25 -1.30
C ILE A 121 -9.44 2.08 -2.58
N ARG A 122 -8.22 2.45 -2.97
CA ARG A 122 -7.90 3.17 -4.19
C ARG A 122 -6.67 2.55 -4.85
N ILE A 123 -6.75 2.25 -6.14
CA ILE A 123 -5.67 1.65 -6.92
C ILE A 123 -5.03 2.74 -7.77
N VAL A 124 -3.76 3.00 -7.50
CA VAL A 124 -3.02 4.12 -8.04
C VAL A 124 -1.87 3.67 -8.93
N GLY A 125 -1.71 4.32 -10.07
CA GLY A 125 -0.73 3.94 -11.08
C GLY A 125 -1.26 4.03 -12.50
N ASP A 126 -0.47 3.53 -13.44
CA ASP A 126 -0.81 3.51 -14.85
C ASP A 126 -1.74 2.34 -15.19
N GLN A 127 -3.03 2.57 -14.99
CA GLN A 127 -4.05 1.57 -15.29
C GLN A 127 -4.19 1.28 -16.79
N SER A 128 -3.60 2.10 -17.69
CA SER A 128 -3.65 1.82 -19.14
C SER A 128 -2.89 0.54 -19.51
N LEU A 129 -1.94 0.12 -18.67
CA LEU A 129 -1.17 -1.10 -18.80
C LEU A 129 -1.94 -2.36 -18.35
N LEU A 130 -3.12 -2.20 -17.76
CA LEU A 130 -3.94 -3.29 -17.26
C LEU A 130 -4.96 -3.75 -18.29
N SER A 131 -5.28 -5.05 -18.24
CA SER A 131 -6.34 -5.61 -19.06
C SER A 131 -7.69 -4.94 -18.77
N PRO A 132 -8.61 -4.85 -19.75
CA PRO A 132 -9.94 -4.27 -19.53
C PRO A 132 -10.68 -4.88 -18.34
N GLY A 133 -10.64 -6.21 -18.19
CA GLY A 133 -11.28 -6.90 -17.08
C GLY A 133 -10.68 -6.56 -15.70
N MET A 134 -9.37 -6.33 -15.62
CA MET A 134 -8.74 -5.86 -14.38
C MET A 134 -9.17 -4.43 -14.05
N ARG A 135 -9.25 -3.54 -15.05
CA ARG A 135 -9.73 -2.16 -14.85
C ARG A 135 -11.17 -2.12 -14.36
N GLU A 136 -12.05 -2.91 -14.96
CA GLU A 136 -13.45 -3.04 -14.53
C GLU A 136 -13.53 -3.55 -13.08
N LYS A 137 -12.73 -4.57 -12.74
CA LYS A 137 -12.66 -5.11 -11.39
C LYS A 137 -12.23 -4.06 -10.36
N ILE A 138 -11.19 -3.29 -10.67
CA ILE A 138 -10.70 -2.18 -9.84
C ILE A 138 -11.81 -1.17 -9.63
N ALA A 139 -12.43 -0.67 -10.71
CA ALA A 139 -13.50 0.32 -10.64
C ALA A 139 -14.68 -0.16 -9.78
N LYS A 140 -15.08 -1.43 -9.93
CA LYS A 140 -16.14 -2.04 -9.11
C LYS A 140 -15.79 -2.04 -7.62
N VAL A 141 -14.57 -2.42 -7.27
CA VAL A 141 -14.13 -2.51 -5.86
C VAL A 141 -13.94 -1.12 -5.23
N GLU A 142 -13.43 -0.15 -5.99
CA GLU A 142 -13.37 1.24 -5.54
C GLU A 142 -14.76 1.80 -5.28
N GLU A 143 -15.72 1.58 -6.18
CA GLU A 143 -17.10 2.08 -6.01
C GLU A 143 -17.78 1.42 -4.80
N ILE A 144 -17.63 0.11 -4.63
CA ILE A 144 -18.16 -0.62 -3.48
C ILE A 144 -17.67 -0.04 -2.14
N THR A 145 -16.41 0.41 -2.08
CA THR A 145 -15.81 0.90 -0.83
C THR A 145 -15.85 2.42 -0.67
N LYS A 146 -16.27 3.17 -1.70
CA LYS A 146 -16.22 4.63 -1.79
C LYS A 146 -16.89 5.37 -0.63
N HIS A 147 -18.00 4.83 -0.14
CA HIS A 147 -18.78 5.41 0.96
C HIS A 147 -18.33 4.94 2.36
N GLY A 148 -17.16 4.30 2.46
CA GLY A 148 -16.54 3.97 3.73
C GLY A 148 -16.16 5.21 4.56
N GLY A 149 -15.75 4.98 5.81
CA GLY A 149 -15.25 5.99 6.73
C GLY A 149 -13.89 6.57 6.33
N ASP A 150 -13.16 7.09 7.30
CA ASP A 150 -11.97 7.92 7.03
C ASP A 150 -10.69 7.14 6.67
N PHE A 151 -10.68 5.82 6.91
CA PHE A 151 -9.52 4.97 6.61
C PHE A 151 -9.43 4.65 5.11
N THR A 152 -8.33 5.03 4.47
CA THR A 152 -8.10 4.81 3.03
C THR A 152 -6.84 3.99 2.77
N LEU A 153 -6.98 2.94 1.97
CA LEU A 153 -5.88 2.11 1.47
C LEU A 153 -5.56 2.49 0.03
N TYR A 154 -4.37 2.99 -0.24
CA TYR A 154 -3.83 3.17 -1.58
C TYR A 154 -2.97 1.97 -1.97
N ILE A 155 -3.26 1.32 -3.09
CA ILE A 155 -2.41 0.26 -3.64
C ILE A 155 -1.74 0.75 -4.91
N CYS A 156 -0.41 0.76 -4.92
CA CYS A 156 0.39 1.16 -6.08
C CYS A 156 0.47 -0.01 -7.08
N PHE A 157 -0.29 0.07 -8.18
CA PHE A 157 -0.46 -1.02 -9.14
C PHE A 157 -1.05 -0.55 -10.49
N PRO A 158 -0.33 -0.67 -11.62
CA PRO A 158 1.13 -0.67 -11.78
C PRO A 158 1.70 0.73 -11.57
N TYR A 159 2.73 0.88 -10.74
CA TYR A 159 3.17 2.23 -10.34
C TYR A 159 4.69 2.37 -10.27
N THR A 160 5.18 3.53 -10.73
CA THR A 160 6.54 4.04 -10.43
C THR A 160 6.45 5.52 -10.16
N SER A 161 7.33 6.03 -9.28
CA SER A 161 7.31 7.46 -8.95
C SER A 161 7.65 8.35 -10.15
N ARG A 162 8.48 7.85 -11.08
CA ARG A 162 8.81 8.55 -12.33
C ARG A 162 7.58 8.68 -13.23
N ASN A 163 6.79 7.61 -13.34
CA ASN A 163 5.57 7.65 -14.13
C ASN A 163 4.50 8.56 -13.52
N ASP A 164 4.40 8.58 -12.19
CA ASP A 164 3.50 9.49 -11.46
C ASP A 164 3.83 10.96 -11.74
N ILE A 165 5.11 11.33 -11.68
CA ILE A 165 5.58 12.68 -12.02
C ILE A 165 5.28 13.00 -13.49
N LEU A 166 5.59 12.08 -14.41
CA LEU A 166 5.32 12.26 -15.84
C LEU A 166 3.82 12.49 -16.11
N HIS A 167 2.97 11.63 -15.56
CA HIS A 167 1.51 11.73 -15.64
C HIS A 167 1.01 13.09 -15.14
N THR A 168 1.51 13.53 -13.98
CA THR A 168 1.14 14.81 -13.36
C THR A 168 1.55 15.99 -14.24
N ILE A 169 2.75 15.96 -14.83
CA ILE A 169 3.23 17.01 -15.74
C ILE A 169 2.40 17.04 -17.02
N GLN A 170 2.18 15.89 -17.66
CA GLN A 170 1.37 15.80 -18.88
C GLN A 170 -0.05 16.34 -18.65
N GLY A 171 -0.70 15.93 -17.57
CA GLY A 171 -2.02 16.42 -17.20
C GLY A 171 -2.03 17.91 -16.83
N SER A 172 -0.94 18.46 -16.31
CA SER A 172 -0.83 19.91 -16.05
C SER A 172 -0.67 20.71 -17.35
N VAL A 173 0.12 20.20 -18.29
CA VAL A 173 0.29 20.83 -19.62
C VAL A 173 -1.00 20.79 -20.41
N GLN A 174 -1.72 19.67 -20.42
CA GLN A 174 -3.02 19.55 -21.11
C GLN A 174 -4.05 20.54 -20.56
N ASP A 175 -4.17 20.69 -19.24
CA ASP A 175 -5.05 21.67 -18.63
C ASP A 175 -4.71 23.10 -19.04
N CYS A 176 -3.41 23.45 -19.10
CA CYS A 176 -2.97 24.78 -19.54
C CYS A 176 -3.34 25.05 -21.01
N LEU A 177 -3.17 24.05 -21.89
CA LEU A 177 -3.52 24.16 -23.30
C LEU A 177 -5.04 24.31 -23.50
N GLN A 178 -5.85 23.59 -22.72
CA GLN A 178 -7.32 23.62 -22.85
C GLN A 178 -7.93 24.89 -22.24
N ASN A 179 -7.49 25.30 -21.06
CA ASN A 179 -8.14 26.38 -20.32
C ASN A 179 -7.75 27.79 -20.79
N LYS A 180 -6.81 27.93 -21.75
CA LYS A 180 -6.22 29.19 -22.25
C LYS A 180 -5.77 30.18 -21.16
N SER A 181 -5.77 29.76 -19.90
CA SER A 181 -5.40 30.58 -18.77
C SER A 181 -3.98 30.24 -18.37
N GLN A 182 -3.20 31.28 -18.12
CA GLN A 182 -1.84 31.19 -17.63
C GLN A 182 -1.85 30.83 -16.13
N SER A 183 -2.54 29.74 -15.79
CA SER A 183 -2.72 29.33 -14.41
C SER A 183 -1.36 28.84 -13.91
N LYS A 184 -0.77 29.60 -12.98
CA LYS A 184 0.50 29.26 -12.35
C LYS A 184 0.40 27.84 -11.76
N ILE A 185 1.35 26.99 -12.12
CA ILE A 185 1.49 25.66 -11.50
C ILE A 185 1.96 25.89 -10.06
N ASP A 186 1.14 25.45 -9.11
CA ASP A 186 1.40 25.46 -7.67
C ASP A 186 1.66 24.02 -7.21
N ILE A 187 2.52 23.85 -6.20
CA ILE A 187 2.75 22.60 -5.47
C ILE A 187 1.43 21.95 -5.05
N LYS A 188 0.42 22.71 -4.60
CA LYS A 188 -0.88 22.15 -4.21
C LYS A 188 -1.62 21.53 -5.41
N LYS A 189 -1.69 22.25 -6.54
CA LYS A 189 -2.30 21.74 -7.78
C LYS A 189 -1.54 20.53 -8.32
N PHE A 190 -0.21 20.57 -8.27
CA PHE A 190 0.65 19.47 -8.68
C PHE A 190 0.40 18.23 -7.82
N THR A 191 0.43 18.37 -6.50
CA THR A 191 0.18 17.28 -5.53
C THR A 191 -1.18 16.64 -5.76
N ASN A 192 -2.24 17.45 -5.94
CA ASN A 192 -3.59 16.96 -6.17
C ASN A 192 -3.77 16.20 -7.50
N LYS A 193 -2.87 16.42 -8.47
CA LYS A 193 -2.86 15.71 -9.76
C LYS A 193 -2.02 14.43 -9.74
N MET A 194 -1.16 14.23 -8.73
CA MET A 194 -0.45 12.96 -8.55
C MET A 194 -1.44 11.85 -8.23
N TYR A 195 -1.06 10.58 -8.46
CA TYR A 195 -2.00 9.47 -8.33
C TYR A 195 -2.61 9.31 -6.93
N MET A 196 -1.83 9.60 -5.87
CA MET A 196 -2.31 9.55 -4.47
C MET A 196 -2.91 10.88 -4.01
N ASP A 197 -3.25 11.78 -4.95
CA ASP A 197 -3.97 13.02 -4.71
C ASP A 197 -3.46 13.82 -3.49
N PHE A 198 -4.36 14.15 -2.57
CA PHE A 198 -4.11 14.86 -1.32
C PHE A 198 -3.08 14.16 -0.42
N TYR A 199 -2.96 12.83 -0.50
CA TYR A 199 -2.02 12.06 0.33
C TYR A 199 -0.61 11.93 -0.25
N SER A 200 -0.38 12.37 -1.49
CA SER A 200 0.91 12.27 -2.19
C SER A 200 2.07 12.95 -1.45
N ASN A 201 1.80 14.00 -0.69
CA ASN A 201 2.78 14.72 0.11
C ASN A 201 2.55 14.56 1.62
N LYS A 202 1.85 13.52 2.07
CA LYS A 202 1.50 13.31 3.49
C LYS A 202 2.16 12.12 4.15
N CYS A 203 2.89 11.30 3.40
CA CYS A 203 3.60 10.14 3.97
C CYS A 203 4.62 10.61 5.03
N GLU A 204 4.42 10.14 6.26
CA GLU A 204 5.30 10.44 7.42
C GLU A 204 6.19 9.27 7.78
N LEU A 205 5.73 8.04 7.46
CA LEU A 205 6.48 6.83 7.74
C LEU A 205 6.50 5.92 6.51
N LEU A 206 7.70 5.59 6.03
CA LEU A 206 7.90 4.63 4.95
C LEU A 206 8.60 3.38 5.52
N ILE A 207 7.89 2.27 5.53
CA ILE A 207 8.39 0.98 5.99
C ILE A 207 8.71 0.12 4.78
N ARG A 208 9.97 -0.24 4.62
CA ARG A 208 10.40 -1.24 3.64
C ARG A 208 10.81 -2.50 4.36
N THR A 209 10.12 -3.60 4.06
CA THR A 209 10.55 -4.93 4.52
C THR A 209 11.76 -5.37 3.69
N SER A 210 12.66 -6.15 4.28
CA SER A 210 13.98 -6.55 3.76
C SER A 210 15.15 -5.59 4.02
N GLY A 211 16.34 -6.15 4.30
CA GLY A 211 17.54 -5.41 4.71
C GLY A 211 18.23 -4.55 3.64
N HIS A 212 17.53 -4.13 2.58
CA HIS A 212 18.09 -3.30 1.51
C HIS A 212 17.89 -1.80 1.80
N ARG A 213 18.98 -1.02 1.75
CA ARG A 213 18.98 0.43 2.02
C ARG A 213 18.83 1.26 0.74
N ARG A 214 17.79 1.00 -0.05
CA ARG A 214 17.47 1.83 -1.21
C ARG A 214 16.02 2.25 -1.16
N LEU A 215 15.76 3.52 -1.47
CA LEU A 215 14.48 3.89 -2.03
C LEU A 215 14.47 3.27 -3.43
N SER A 216 13.81 2.11 -3.59
CA SER A 216 13.37 1.73 -4.93
C SER A 216 12.50 2.88 -5.45
N ILE A 217 12.38 3.07 -6.77
CA ILE A 217 11.80 4.24 -7.46
C ILE A 217 10.28 4.38 -7.15
N THR A 218 9.96 4.61 -5.88
CA THR A 218 8.70 4.22 -5.26
C THR A 218 8.02 5.40 -4.57
N CYS A 219 8.74 6.44 -4.10
CA CYS A 219 8.10 7.63 -3.50
C CYS A 219 8.97 8.88 -3.71
N TYR A 220 8.42 9.98 -4.25
CA TYR A 220 9.14 11.27 -4.41
C TYR A 220 8.49 12.49 -3.71
N GLY A 221 7.27 12.39 -3.16
CA GLY A 221 6.54 13.58 -2.67
C GLY A 221 6.96 14.16 -1.30
N LYS A 222 7.45 13.33 -0.36
CA LYS A 222 7.94 13.79 0.97
C LYS A 222 9.17 13.06 1.52
N CYS A 223 9.58 11.93 0.94
CA CYS A 223 10.79 11.21 1.36
C CYS A 223 12.08 12.07 1.25
N MET A 224 12.08 13.12 0.41
CA MET A 224 13.22 14.05 0.30
C MET A 224 13.32 15.10 1.41
N LYS A 225 12.26 15.33 2.20
CA LYS A 225 12.29 16.30 3.32
C LYS A 225 12.59 15.65 4.67
N MET A 226 12.94 14.35 4.71
CA MET A 226 13.41 13.71 5.94
C MET A 226 14.88 14.07 6.16
N PRO A 227 15.25 14.92 7.14
CA PRO A 227 16.64 15.27 7.41
C PRO A 227 17.41 14.07 8.01
N GLN A 228 16.72 12.97 8.30
CA GLN A 228 17.32 11.73 8.74
C GLN A 228 16.58 10.56 8.11
N LEU A 229 17.32 9.76 7.34
CA LEU A 229 16.97 8.43 6.85
C LEU A 229 16.85 7.40 8.02
N ASN A 230 16.33 7.83 9.18
CA ASN A 230 16.29 7.07 10.43
C ASN A 230 14.95 6.36 10.67
N SER A 231 13.90 6.63 9.87
CA SER A 231 12.59 5.99 10.00
C SER A 231 12.35 4.82 9.04
N VAL A 232 13.41 4.30 8.38
CA VAL A 232 13.38 2.93 7.87
C VAL A 232 13.53 2.01 9.07
N ILE A 233 12.40 1.71 9.73
CA ILE A 233 12.37 0.78 10.86
C ILE A 233 12.86 -0.58 10.36
N ARG A 234 14.02 -0.98 10.88
CA ARG A 234 14.69 -2.23 10.55
C ARG A 234 13.99 -3.34 11.31
N TYR A 235 13.57 -4.35 10.58
CA TYR A 235 13.37 -5.67 11.14
C TYR A 235 14.59 -6.52 10.80
N GLY A 236 15.32 -6.92 11.85
CA GLY A 236 16.57 -7.68 11.77
C GLY A 236 16.38 -9.07 11.14
N GLN A 237 17.49 -9.74 10.83
CA GLN A 237 17.57 -11.03 10.12
C GLN A 237 16.69 -12.15 10.69
N THR A 238 16.20 -12.04 11.93
CA THR A 238 15.27 -12.97 12.58
C THR A 238 13.88 -13.03 11.90
N LEU A 239 13.49 -11.98 11.17
CA LEU A 239 12.21 -11.90 10.45
C LEU A 239 12.23 -12.50 9.04
N ALA A 240 13.38 -12.99 8.57
CA ALA A 240 13.45 -13.79 7.34
C ALA A 240 12.64 -15.11 7.41
N SER A 241 12.24 -15.51 8.63
CA SER A 241 11.46 -16.71 8.90
C SER A 241 9.95 -16.48 8.99
N LEU A 242 9.48 -15.23 9.08
CA LEU A 242 8.07 -14.86 9.14
C LEU A 242 7.65 -14.18 7.83
N PRO A 243 6.39 -14.31 7.39
CA PRO A 243 5.94 -13.61 6.19
C PRO A 243 5.95 -12.10 6.44
N CYS A 244 6.92 -11.41 5.84
CA CYS A 244 7.07 -9.94 5.75
C CYS A 244 6.49 -9.15 6.93
N ILE A 245 7.14 -9.18 8.10
CA ILE A 245 7.04 -8.10 9.09
C ILE A 245 8.36 -7.33 9.03
#